data_AF-A0A2P1EG71-F1
#
_entry.id   AF-A0A2P1EG71-F1
#
_cell.length_a   1.000
_cell.length_b   1.000
_cell.length_c   1.000
_cell.angle_alpha   90.00
_cell.angle_beta   90.00
_cell.angle_gamma   90.00
#
_symmetry.space_group_name_H-M   'P 1'
#
loop_
_entity.id
_entity.type
_entity.pdbx_description
1 polymer ?
#
loop_
_entity_poly.entity_id
_entity_poly.type
_entity_poly.pdbx_seq_one_letter_code
_entity_poly.pdbx_strand_id
1 'polypeptide(L)'
;SYQIEGAWNEDGKGPSIWDTYTHTPGKIKNGDTGDVANDHYHRYKEDVALMKSIGTNAYRFSISWPRIFPDGTGQAKPKGLDFYSRLVDELNAAGIEPFATLYHWDLP
;
A
#
# COMPACT_ATOMS: atom_id res chain seq x y z
N SER A 1 -0.03 -2.42 2.69
CA SER A 1 0.92 -1.56 1.97
C SER A 1 2.05 -2.36 1.36
N TYR A 2 3.23 -2.44 1.99
CA TYR A 2 4.50 -2.83 1.33
C TYR A 2 4.46 -4.17 0.57
N GLN A 3 3.73 -5.15 1.10
CA GLN A 3 3.67 -6.50 0.52
C GLN A 3 2.91 -6.60 -0.80
N ILE A 4 2.03 -5.65 -1.12
CA ILE A 4 1.12 -5.76 -2.28
C ILE A 4 1.08 -4.50 -3.16
N GLU A 5 1.33 -3.32 -2.59
CA GLU A 5 1.11 -2.05 -3.30
C GLU A 5 2.04 -1.87 -4.51
N GLY A 6 3.34 -2.08 -4.33
CA GLY A 6 4.32 -1.62 -5.31
C GLY A 6 4.36 -0.11 -5.41
N ALA A 7 4.70 0.40 -6.61
CA ALA A 7 4.80 1.84 -6.90
C ALA A 7 5.65 2.55 -5.83
N TRP A 8 6.78 1.93 -5.49
CA TRP A 8 7.55 2.24 -4.28
C TRP A 8 8.12 3.66 -4.24
N ASN A 9 8.34 4.26 -5.41
CA ASN A 9 8.89 5.61 -5.62
C ASN A 9 7.97 6.50 -6.48
N GLU A 10 6.70 6.13 -6.64
CA GLU A 10 5.73 6.89 -7.42
C GLU A 10 4.97 7.90 -6.56
N ASP A 11 4.46 8.94 -7.22
CA ASP A 11 3.58 9.97 -6.61
C ASP A 11 4.12 10.63 -5.33
N GLY A 12 5.44 10.61 -5.16
CA GLY A 12 6.14 11.24 -4.05
C GLY A 12 6.18 10.40 -2.77
N LYS A 13 5.94 9.09 -2.84
CA LYS A 13 6.20 8.16 -1.72
C LYS A 13 7.69 8.19 -1.34
N GLY A 14 7.97 8.29 -0.04
CA GLY A 14 9.31 8.14 0.52
C GLY A 14 9.74 6.68 0.66
N PRO A 15 11.05 6.41 0.89
CA PRO A 15 11.50 5.09 1.29
C PRO A 15 10.98 4.74 2.70
N SER A 16 10.85 3.45 2.97
CA SER A 16 10.70 2.88 4.31
C SER A 16 11.96 2.11 4.72
N ILE A 17 11.99 1.67 5.98
CA ILE A 17 12.98 0.71 6.46
C ILE A 17 12.96 -0.61 5.66
N TRP A 18 11.80 -1.02 5.10
CA TRP A 18 11.73 -2.21 4.25
C TRP A 18 12.28 -1.97 2.86
N ASP A 19 12.10 -0.77 2.29
CA ASP A 19 12.78 -0.38 1.05
C ASP A 19 14.30 -0.49 1.24
N THR A 20 14.84 0.08 2.32
CA THR A 20 16.28 -0.01 2.63
C THR A 20 16.73 -1.46 2.87
N TYR A 21 15.95 -2.24 3.64
CA TYR A 21 16.31 -3.60 4.01
C TYR A 21 16.32 -4.54 2.79
N THR A 22 15.32 -4.44 1.90
CA THR A 22 15.21 -5.31 0.72
C THR A 22 16.24 -5.00 -0.35
N HIS A 23 16.62 -3.73 -0.50
CA HIS A 23 17.70 -3.31 -1.41
C HIS A 23 19.10 -3.63 -0.88
N THR A 24 19.23 -4.15 0.35
CA THR A 24 20.53 -4.57 0.90
C THR A 24 20.86 -6.01 0.46
N PRO A 25 22.00 -6.25 -0.23
CA PRO A 25 22.38 -7.58 -0.69
C PRO A 25 22.40 -8.63 0.43
N GLY A 26 21.78 -9.79 0.18
CA GLY A 26 21.75 -10.92 1.11
C GLY A 26 20.73 -10.83 2.24
N LYS A 27 19.93 -9.75 2.33
CA LYS A 27 18.87 -9.61 3.35
C LYS A 27 17.56 -10.30 2.99
N ILE A 28 17.29 -10.44 1.70
CA ILE A 28 16.11 -11.13 1.15
C ILE A 28 16.57 -12.33 0.35
N LYS A 29 15.84 -13.43 0.48
CA LYS A 29 16.04 -14.60 -0.37
C LYS A 29 15.89 -14.16 -1.84
N ASN A 30 16.87 -14.50 -2.69
CA ASN A 30 16.94 -14.09 -4.10
C ASN A 30 17.10 -12.58 -4.36
N GLY A 31 17.15 -11.73 -3.34
CA GLY A 31 17.23 -10.28 -3.52
C GLY A 31 15.92 -9.62 -3.98
N ASP A 32 14.78 -10.26 -3.72
CA ASP A 32 13.47 -9.72 -4.07
C ASP A 32 13.17 -8.39 -3.33
N THR A 33 12.42 -7.49 -3.97
CA THR A 33 12.00 -6.19 -3.40
C THR A 33 10.49 -5.99 -3.46
N GLY A 34 9.99 -5.01 -2.70
CA GLY A 34 8.59 -4.58 -2.75
C GLY A 34 8.28 -3.57 -3.86
N ASP A 35 9.20 -3.36 -4.81
CA ASP A 35 9.14 -2.25 -5.76
C ASP A 35 7.87 -2.28 -6.63
N VAL A 36 7.55 -3.48 -7.12
CA VAL A 36 6.35 -3.77 -7.92
C VAL A 36 5.34 -4.58 -7.11
N ALA A 37 5.79 -5.58 -6.34
CA ALA A 37 4.94 -6.48 -5.57
C ALA A 37 3.79 -7.07 -6.43
N ASN A 38 2.54 -6.92 -5.99
CA ASN A 38 1.35 -7.31 -6.74
C ASN A 38 0.77 -6.17 -7.60
N ASP A 39 1.42 -5.01 -7.62
CA ASP A 39 0.99 -3.83 -8.37
C ASP A 39 -0.41 -3.33 -7.96
N HIS A 40 -0.79 -3.58 -6.69
CA HIS A 40 -2.10 -3.21 -6.16
C HIS A 40 -2.34 -1.69 -6.22
N TYR A 41 -1.29 -0.87 -6.19
CA TYR A 41 -1.40 0.58 -6.34
C TYR A 41 -2.16 0.98 -7.62
N HIS A 42 -1.89 0.26 -8.72
CA HIS A 42 -2.56 0.47 -10.02
C HIS A 42 -3.79 -0.42 -10.20
N ARG A 43 -3.77 -1.62 -9.61
CA ARG A 43 -4.76 -2.69 -9.86
C ARG A 43 -5.86 -2.80 -8.81
N TYR A 44 -5.91 -1.91 -7.82
CA TYR A 44 -6.84 -2.04 -6.69
C TYR A 44 -8.31 -2.25 -7.09
N LYS A 45 -8.77 -1.70 -8.22
CA LYS A 45 -10.13 -1.94 -8.73
C LYS A 45 -10.37 -3.39 -9.16
N GLU A 46 -9.39 -4.01 -9.82
CA GLU A 46 -9.42 -5.42 -10.18
C GLU A 46 -9.45 -6.29 -8.92
N ASP A 47 -8.62 -5.95 -7.93
CA ASP A 47 -8.57 -6.66 -6.65
C ASP A 47 -9.88 -6.53 -5.86
N VAL A 48 -10.49 -5.35 -5.81
CA VAL A 48 -11.79 -5.14 -5.17
C VAL A 48 -12.91 -5.90 -5.90
N ALA A 49 -12.88 -5.93 -7.23
CA ALA A 49 -13.84 -6.72 -8.01
C ALA A 49 -13.68 -8.23 -7.71
N LEU A 50 -12.45 -8.72 -7.57
CA LEU A 50 -12.17 -10.10 -7.20
C LEU A 50 -12.69 -10.41 -5.78
N MET A 51 -12.41 -9.53 -4.79
CA MET A 51 -12.93 -9.66 -3.43
C MET A 51 -14.46 -9.78 -3.41
N LYS A 52 -15.16 -8.93 -4.18
CA LYS A 52 -16.61 -9.01 -4.33
C LYS A 52 -17.06 -10.33 -4.93
N SER A 53 -16.36 -10.83 -5.96
CA SER A 53 -16.71 -12.08 -6.65
C SER A 53 -16.59 -13.32 -5.76
N ILE A 54 -15.65 -13.32 -4.81
CA ILE A 54 -15.46 -14.41 -3.85
C ILE A 54 -16.33 -14.26 -2.58
N GLY A 55 -17.09 -13.17 -2.47
CA GLY A 55 -18.07 -12.96 -1.41
C GLY A 55 -17.49 -12.49 -0.07
N THR A 56 -16.33 -11.82 -0.06
CA THR A 56 -15.80 -11.21 1.18
C THR A 56 -16.65 -10.04 1.63
N ASN A 57 -16.85 -9.89 2.94
CA ASN A 57 -17.60 -8.79 3.55
C ASN A 57 -16.72 -7.66 4.09
N ALA A 58 -15.41 -7.89 4.19
CA ALA A 58 -14.45 -6.96 4.78
C ALA A 58 -13.08 -7.10 4.11
N TYR A 59 -12.35 -6.00 3.99
CA TYR A 59 -10.96 -6.00 3.53
C TYR A 59 -10.08 -5.25 4.53
N ARG A 60 -9.19 -6.00 5.18
CA ARG A 60 -8.15 -5.43 6.02
C ARG A 60 -6.95 -5.05 5.17
N PHE A 61 -6.65 -3.76 5.11
CA PHE A 61 -5.45 -3.22 4.46
C PHE A 61 -4.62 -2.41 5.45
N SER A 62 -3.37 -2.09 5.09
CA SER A 62 -2.54 -1.15 5.84
C SER A 62 -2.21 0.07 5.00
N ILE A 63 -2.14 1.22 5.66
CA ILE A 63 -1.76 2.50 5.06
C ILE A 63 -0.24 2.60 5.09
N SER A 64 0.37 2.93 3.95
CA SER A 64 1.81 3.18 3.83
C SER A 64 2.15 4.53 4.45
N TRP A 65 2.74 4.54 5.65
CA TRP A 65 3.20 5.78 6.29
C TRP A 65 4.06 6.65 5.34
N PRO A 66 5.11 6.14 4.66
CA PRO A 66 5.95 6.99 3.80
C PRO A 66 5.24 7.46 2.53
N ARG A 67 4.04 6.95 2.21
CA ARG A 67 3.21 7.47 1.13
C ARG A 67 2.43 8.70 1.58
N ILE A 68 2.03 8.75 2.86
CA ILE A 68 1.35 9.91 3.45
C ILE A 68 2.37 10.96 3.89
N PHE A 69 3.40 10.57 4.64
CA PHE A 69 4.46 11.44 5.12
C PHE A 69 5.83 10.86 4.70
N PRO A 70 6.37 11.28 3.54
CA PRO A 70 7.63 10.73 2.99
C PRO A 70 8.83 10.87 3.92
N ASP A 71 8.86 11.95 4.70
CA ASP A 71 9.91 12.23 5.69
C ASP A 71 9.47 11.82 7.12
N GLY A 72 8.45 10.96 7.24
CA GLY A 72 7.86 10.49 8.50
C GLY A 72 6.98 11.50 9.25
N THR A 73 7.18 12.79 9.03
CA THR A 73 6.45 13.87 9.69
C THR A 73 6.14 15.01 8.71
N GLY A 74 5.44 16.05 9.18
CA GLY A 74 5.19 17.26 8.39
C GLY A 74 3.85 17.23 7.65
N GLN A 75 3.84 17.74 6.42
CA GLN A 75 2.61 17.83 5.63
C GLN A 75 2.32 16.52 4.90
N ALA A 76 1.08 16.06 5.00
CA ALA A 76 0.62 14.89 4.27
C ALA A 76 0.66 15.15 2.76
N LYS A 77 1.15 14.18 1.98
CA LYS A 77 1.16 14.24 0.52
C LYS A 77 -0.26 13.99 -0.02
N PRO A 78 -0.85 14.95 -0.77
CA PRO A 78 -2.21 14.80 -1.28
C PRO A 78 -2.41 13.55 -2.15
N LYS A 79 -1.44 13.23 -3.02
CA LYS A 79 -1.52 12.03 -3.87
C LYS A 79 -1.49 10.72 -3.08
N GLY A 80 -0.75 10.68 -1.96
CA GLY A 80 -0.75 9.51 -1.08
C GLY A 80 -2.10 9.30 -0.41
N LEU A 81 -2.73 10.37 0.07
CA LEU A 81 -4.08 10.33 0.61
C LEU A 81 -5.13 9.96 -0.45
N ASP A 82 -4.99 10.48 -1.67
CA ASP A 82 -5.89 10.22 -2.80
C ASP A 82 -5.99 8.72 -3.12
N PHE A 83 -4.86 7.99 -3.12
CA PHE A 83 -4.89 6.54 -3.34
C PHE A 83 -5.77 5.81 -2.33
N TYR A 84 -5.60 6.08 -1.03
CA TYR A 84 -6.40 5.42 0.01
C TYR A 84 -7.85 5.90 0.00
N SER A 85 -8.12 7.16 -0.33
CA SER A 85 -9.49 7.67 -0.52
C SER A 85 -10.20 6.87 -1.60
N ARG A 86 -9.57 6.74 -2.79
CA ARG A 86 -10.14 5.98 -3.90
C ARG A 86 -10.31 4.50 -3.59
N LEU A 87 -9.39 3.89 -2.85
CA LEU A 87 -9.52 2.49 -2.41
C LEU A 87 -10.71 2.30 -1.47
N VAL A 88 -10.87 3.19 -0.48
CA VAL A 88 -12.00 3.15 0.47
C VAL A 88 -13.33 3.37 -0.26
N ASP A 89 -13.39 4.32 -1.19
CA ASP A 89 -14.57 4.58 -2.01
C ASP A 89 -14.96 3.34 -2.83
N GLU A 90 -13.99 2.67 -3.45
CA GLU A 90 -14.22 1.46 -4.24
C GLU A 90 -14.70 0.28 -3.37
N LEU A 91 -14.11 0.08 -2.19
CA LEU A 91 -14.54 -0.94 -1.22
C LEU A 91 -15.98 -0.71 -0.77
N ASN A 92 -16.31 0.54 -0.39
CA ASN A 92 -17.67 0.90 0.01
C ASN A 92 -18.67 0.69 -1.13
N ALA A 93 -18.32 1.07 -2.37
CA ALA A 93 -19.15 0.83 -3.55
C ALA A 93 -19.36 -0.67 -3.85
N ALA A 94 -18.38 -1.51 -3.50
CA ALA A 94 -18.47 -2.95 -3.59
C ALA A 94 -19.28 -3.59 -2.44
N GLY A 95 -19.60 -2.86 -1.38
CA GLY A 95 -20.24 -3.37 -0.17
C GLY A 95 -19.28 -4.14 0.74
N ILE A 96 -17.99 -3.82 0.69
CA ILE A 96 -16.92 -4.45 1.46
C ILE A 96 -16.45 -3.47 2.53
N GLU A 97 -16.50 -3.87 3.80
CA GLU A 97 -16.11 -3.01 4.93
C GLU A 97 -14.58 -2.78 4.94
N PRO A 98 -14.11 -1.52 4.91
CA PRO A 98 -12.68 -1.20 4.98
C PRO A 98 -12.13 -1.28 6.42
N PHE A 99 -11.14 -2.13 6.67
CA PHE A 99 -10.47 -2.26 7.97
C PHE A 99 -9.01 -1.77 7.91
N ALA A 100 -8.78 -0.50 8.24
CA ALA A 100 -7.47 0.12 8.13
C ALA A 100 -6.53 -0.24 9.30
N THR A 101 -5.34 -0.73 8.97
CA THR A 101 -4.18 -0.86 9.87
C THR A 101 -3.26 0.34 9.66
N LEU A 102 -3.01 1.14 10.70
CA LEU A 102 -2.19 2.36 10.57
C LEU A 102 -0.70 2.07 10.38
N TYR A 103 -0.19 1.01 10.98
CA TYR A 103 1.22 0.65 10.90
C TYR A 103 1.38 -0.85 10.65
N HIS A 104 2.08 -1.18 9.58
CA HIS A 104 2.41 -2.56 9.23
C HIS A 104 3.87 -2.66 8.75
N TRP A 105 4.77 -2.26 9.66
CA TRP A 105 6.24 -2.41 9.57
C TRP A 105 6.96 -1.47 8.60
N ASP A 106 6.25 -0.64 7.85
CA ASP A 106 6.76 0.29 6.85
C ASP A 106 7.06 1.68 7.43
N LEU A 107 7.91 1.72 8.47
CA LEU A 107 8.40 2.97 9.04
C LEU A 107 9.20 3.77 7.98
N PRO A 108 8.95 5.07 7.78
CA PRO A 108 9.77 5.94 6.93
C PRO A 108 11.23 6.00 7.39
#